data_AF-T2JWH3-F1
#
_entry.id   AF-T2JWH3-F1
#
_cell.length_a   1.000
_cell.length_b   1.000
_cell.length_c   1.000
_cell.angle_alpha   90.00
_cell.angle_beta   90.00
_cell.angle_gamma   90.00
#
_symmetry.space_group_name_H-M   'P 1'
#
loop_
_entity.id
_entity.type
_entity.pdbx_description
1 polymer ?
#
loop_
_entity_poly.entity_id
_entity_poly.type
_entity_poly.pdbx_seq_one_letter_code
_entity_poly.pdbx_strand_id
1 'polypeptide(L)'
;MKQLNLFDTNDSSLKSKQPSLIMDREALIKWKQRIFKYQNEVRNSQQPKQQTLFDLPKTSWHTVEDIKPFELPIHNCLFWRMPEPKHEFEDESNKGYLYFIIDNTLPILLYVGETKRTAFQRWKGVHDCKDYIRNYIQLHRIHKLDVAVVSAFWEHIPPDKKVLLEWEQELILKYRSVFNKECYKFWARPFGKEWK
;
A
#
# COMPACT_ATOMS: atom_id res chain seq x y z
N MET A 1 -53.69 36.90 -6.85
CA MET A 1 -52.72 35.91 -6.35
C MET A 1 -51.35 36.27 -6.92
N LYS A 2 -50.37 36.61 -6.08
CA LYS A 2 -49.01 36.98 -6.50
C LYS A 2 -48.19 35.69 -6.70
N GLN A 3 -47.65 35.50 -7.90
CA GLN A 3 -46.72 34.43 -8.24
C GLN A 3 -45.34 34.78 -7.64
N LEU A 4 -44.77 33.89 -6.83
CA LEU A 4 -43.44 34.03 -6.26
C LEU A 4 -42.41 33.52 -7.29
N ASN A 5 -41.48 34.38 -7.71
CA ASN A 5 -40.33 33.98 -8.51
C ASN A 5 -39.37 33.17 -7.62
N LEU A 6 -39.16 31.90 -7.97
CA LEU A 6 -38.34 30.93 -7.21
C LEU A 6 -36.88 30.89 -7.68
N PHE A 7 -36.44 31.85 -8.51
CA PHE A 7 -35.11 31.86 -9.11
C PHE A 7 -34.40 33.21 -8.92
N ASP A 8 -34.29 33.65 -7.68
CA ASP A 8 -33.26 34.61 -7.28
C ASP A 8 -32.22 33.87 -6.43
N THR A 9 -31.25 33.26 -7.10
CA THR A 9 -29.94 32.93 -6.50
C THR A 9 -28.85 33.23 -7.52
N ASN A 10 -28.55 34.52 -7.67
CA ASN A 10 -27.21 34.96 -8.06
C ASN A 10 -26.24 34.51 -6.96
N ASP A 11 -25.62 33.33 -7.13
CA ASP A 11 -24.23 33.10 -6.75
C ASP A 11 -23.76 31.70 -7.20
N SER A 12 -23.76 31.46 -8.52
CA SER A 12 -22.89 30.41 -9.08
C SER A 12 -21.45 30.93 -9.10
N SER A 13 -20.84 31.06 -7.91
CA SER A 13 -19.38 31.16 -7.83
C SER A 13 -18.82 29.79 -8.24
N LEU A 14 -18.58 29.64 -9.54
CA LEU A 14 -17.63 28.65 -10.05
C LEU A 14 -16.27 29.03 -9.45
N LYS A 15 -16.01 28.59 -8.22
CA LYS A 15 -14.66 28.59 -7.66
C LYS A 15 -13.83 27.82 -8.68
N SER A 16 -12.93 28.53 -9.36
CA SER A 16 -11.94 27.90 -10.23
C SER A 16 -11.25 26.84 -9.37
N LYS A 17 -11.47 25.57 -9.72
CA LYS A 17 -10.86 24.45 -9.01
C LYS A 17 -9.36 24.63 -9.28
N GLN A 18 -8.63 25.08 -8.25
CA GLN A 18 -7.17 25.21 -8.30
C GLN A 18 -6.62 23.94 -8.94
N PRO A 19 -5.74 24.03 -9.94
CA PRO A 19 -5.19 22.85 -10.59
C PRO A 19 -4.60 21.98 -9.49
N SER A 20 -5.15 20.77 -9.32
CA SER A 20 -4.56 19.78 -8.43
C SER A 20 -3.11 19.64 -8.87
N LEU A 21 -2.16 19.94 -7.98
CA LEU A 21 -0.74 19.94 -8.29
C LEU A 21 -0.35 18.50 -8.66
N ILE A 22 -0.49 18.14 -9.94
CA ILE A 22 -0.02 16.87 -10.48
C ILE A 22 1.49 16.95 -10.35
N MET A 23 2.06 16.10 -9.49
CA MET A 23 3.50 15.96 -9.34
C MET A 23 4.13 15.84 -10.73
N ASP A 24 5.01 16.78 -11.08
CA ASP A 24 5.65 16.77 -12.39
C ASP A 24 6.62 15.58 -12.53
N ARG A 25 7.12 15.37 -13.75
CA ARG A 25 7.99 14.23 -14.07
C ARG A 25 9.25 14.20 -13.22
N GLU A 26 9.92 15.32 -13.03
CA GLU A 26 11.16 15.37 -12.26
C GLU A 26 10.91 15.17 -10.77
N ALA A 27 9.83 15.78 -10.26
CA ALA A 27 9.38 15.61 -8.90
C ALA A 27 9.06 14.14 -8.61
N LEU A 28 8.41 13.43 -9.53
CA LEU A 28 8.12 12.00 -9.39
C LEU A 28 9.40 11.16 -9.36
N ILE A 29 10.36 11.43 -10.24
CA ILE A 29 11.65 10.72 -10.24
C ILE A 29 12.40 10.95 -8.93
N LYS A 30 12.57 12.21 -8.52
CA LYS A 30 13.27 12.58 -7.28
C LYS A 30 12.59 11.98 -6.05
N TRP A 31 11.26 12.00 -6.03
CA TRP A 31 10.47 11.42 -4.95
C TRP A 31 10.65 9.90 -4.85
N LYS A 32 10.57 9.17 -5.98
CA LYS A 32 10.85 7.72 -6.02
C LYS A 32 12.27 7.40 -5.56
N GLN A 33 13.27 8.15 -6.04
CA GLN A 33 14.67 7.97 -5.64
C GLN A 33 14.88 8.16 -4.13
N ARG A 34 14.21 9.14 -3.53
CA ARG A 34 14.28 9.37 -2.07
C ARG A 34 13.75 8.18 -1.28
N ILE A 35 12.62 7.62 -1.71
CA ILE A 35 12.02 6.43 -1.09
C ILE A 35 12.93 5.22 -1.26
N PHE A 36 13.39 4.98 -2.49
CA PHE A 36 14.28 3.87 -2.81
C PHE A 36 15.56 3.92 -1.97
N LYS A 37 16.20 5.08 -1.87
CA LYS A 37 17.42 5.26 -1.07
C LYS A 37 17.17 4.85 0.38
N TYR A 38 16.12 5.38 1.01
CA TYR A 38 15.78 5.03 2.39
C TYR A 38 15.49 3.54 2.56
N GLN A 39 14.64 2.96 1.71
CA GLN A 39 14.29 1.54 1.82
C GLN A 39 15.49 0.63 1.55
N ASN A 40 16.39 1.04 0.67
CA ASN A 40 17.64 0.31 0.42
C ASN A 40 18.57 0.36 1.63
N GLU A 41 18.72 1.53 2.26
CA GLU A 41 19.48 1.67 3.51
C GLU A 41 18.89 0.79 4.62
N VAL A 42 17.57 0.75 4.78
CA VAL A 42 16.90 -0.11 5.77
C VAL A 42 17.16 -1.60 5.51
N ARG A 43 17.19 -2.04 4.25
CA ARG A 43 17.50 -3.43 3.90
C ARG A 43 18.94 -3.81 4.22
N ASN A 44 19.87 -2.88 4.02
CA ASN A 44 21.31 -3.12 4.21
C ASN A 44 21.78 -2.89 5.65
N SER A 45 21.04 -2.09 6.42
CA SER A 45 21.35 -1.79 7.81
C SER A 45 20.80 -2.90 8.71
N GLN A 46 21.58 -3.97 8.92
CA GLN A 46 21.31 -4.89 10.02
C GLN A 46 21.53 -4.13 11.34
N GLN A 47 20.45 -3.72 11.99
CA GLN A 47 20.52 -3.15 13.34
C GLN A 47 20.97 -4.25 14.31
N PRO A 48 21.98 -4.02 15.17
CA PRO A 48 22.27 -4.93 16.26
C PRO A 48 21.07 -5.01 17.21
N LYS A 49 20.59 -6.22 17.49
CA LYS A 49 19.44 -6.44 18.37
C LYS A 49 19.85 -6.15 19.82
N GLN A 50 19.20 -5.17 20.45
CA GLN A 50 19.16 -5.11 21.91
C GLN A 50 18.19 -6.21 22.38
N GLN A 51 18.72 -7.28 22.96
CA GLN A 51 17.92 -8.34 23.55
C GLN A 51 17.35 -7.82 24.88
N THR A 52 16.03 -7.79 25.01
CA THR A 52 15.35 -7.49 26.28
C THR A 52 15.41 -8.74 27.16
N LEU A 53 15.87 -8.57 28.41
CA LEU A 53 16.04 -9.66 29.38
C LEU A 53 14.70 -10.31 29.84
N PHE A 54 13.56 -9.80 29.38
CA PHE A 54 12.20 -10.19 29.78
C PHE A 54 11.32 -10.62 28.59
N ASP A 55 11.92 -11.23 27.57
CA ASP A 55 11.14 -11.72 26.43
C ASP A 55 10.16 -12.82 26.89
N LEU A 56 8.86 -12.52 26.76
CA LEU A 56 7.78 -13.50 26.88
C LEU A 56 8.00 -14.63 25.86
N PRO A 57 7.52 -15.87 26.14
CA PRO A 57 7.66 -16.97 25.20
C PRO A 57 7.04 -16.58 23.84
N LYS A 58 7.84 -16.76 22.78
CA LYS A 58 7.44 -16.44 21.40
C LYS A 58 6.14 -17.16 21.07
N THR A 59 5.07 -16.40 20.83
CA THR A 59 3.76 -16.93 20.42
C THR A 59 3.72 -17.38 18.97
N SER A 60 4.77 -17.11 18.18
CA SER A 60 4.89 -17.55 16.79
C SER A 60 6.33 -17.96 16.46
N TRP A 61 6.47 -18.88 15.48
CA TRP A 61 7.76 -19.40 15.02
C TRP A 61 8.60 -18.40 14.21
N HIS A 62 7.98 -17.29 13.78
CA HIS A 62 8.59 -16.25 12.95
C HIS A 62 8.66 -14.91 13.69
N THR A 63 9.59 -14.05 13.28
CA THR A 63 9.60 -12.64 13.65
C THR A 63 9.42 -11.75 12.43
N VAL A 64 9.15 -10.46 12.65
CA VAL A 64 9.03 -9.47 11.57
C VAL A 64 10.30 -9.37 10.72
N GLU A 65 11.47 -9.73 11.27
CA GLU A 65 12.72 -9.74 10.52
C GLU A 65 12.80 -10.84 9.46
N ASP A 66 12.08 -11.95 9.64
CA ASP A 66 12.03 -13.05 8.68
C ASP A 66 11.25 -12.65 7.42
N ILE A 67 10.38 -11.65 7.54
CA ILE A 67 9.51 -11.19 6.46
C ILE A 67 10.30 -10.21 5.57
N LYS A 68 10.63 -10.68 4.38
CA LYS A 68 11.38 -9.93 3.38
C LYS A 68 10.55 -9.69 2.13
N PRO A 69 9.81 -8.58 2.03
CA PRO A 69 8.83 -8.35 0.97
C PRO A 69 9.37 -8.49 -0.46
N PHE A 70 10.64 -8.12 -0.67
CA PHE A 70 11.29 -8.13 -1.98
C PHE A 70 11.85 -9.50 -2.40
N GLU A 71 11.88 -10.48 -1.50
CA GLU A 71 12.33 -11.86 -1.79
C GLU A 71 11.13 -12.81 -2.00
N LEU A 72 9.90 -12.33 -1.80
CA LEU A 72 8.70 -13.14 -1.92
C LEU A 72 8.29 -13.37 -3.39
N PRO A 73 7.56 -14.47 -3.67
CA PRO A 73 6.96 -14.68 -4.97
C PRO A 73 6.11 -13.48 -5.40
N ILE A 74 6.35 -13.00 -6.62
CA ILE A 74 5.63 -11.87 -7.18
C ILE A 74 4.37 -12.35 -7.91
N HIS A 75 3.30 -11.60 -7.75
CA HIS A 75 2.02 -11.81 -8.39
C HIS A 75 1.59 -10.54 -9.12
N ASN A 76 0.68 -10.71 -10.09
CA ASN A 76 0.11 -9.59 -10.82
C ASN A 76 -0.59 -8.62 -9.87
N CYS A 77 -0.34 -7.31 -9.97
CA CYS A 77 -1.00 -6.31 -9.13
C CYS A 77 -2.51 -6.15 -9.35
N LEU A 78 -3.12 -6.93 -10.25
CA LEU A 78 -4.55 -7.04 -10.49
C LEU A 78 -5.05 -8.48 -10.29
N PHE A 79 -4.35 -9.31 -9.51
CA PHE A 79 -4.67 -10.72 -9.28
C PHE A 79 -6.16 -10.94 -8.93
N TRP A 80 -6.79 -10.04 -8.17
CA TRP A 80 -8.21 -10.12 -7.80
C TRP A 80 -9.21 -9.97 -8.95
N ARG A 81 -8.74 -9.60 -10.15
CA ARG A 81 -9.54 -9.58 -11.39
C ARG A 81 -9.46 -10.89 -12.16
N MET A 82 -8.54 -11.78 -11.79
CA MET A 82 -8.40 -13.10 -12.39
C MET A 82 -9.37 -14.08 -11.72
N PRO A 83 -9.75 -15.17 -12.40
CA PRO A 83 -10.48 -16.26 -11.75
C PRO A 83 -9.73 -16.71 -10.50
N GLU A 84 -10.46 -16.91 -9.39
CA GLU A 84 -9.86 -17.41 -8.16
C GLU A 84 -9.25 -18.80 -8.45
N PRO A 85 -7.95 -19.00 -8.16
CA PRO A 85 -7.31 -20.27 -8.44
C PRO A 85 -8.01 -21.34 -7.60
N LYS A 86 -8.53 -22.36 -8.28
CA LYS A 86 -9.39 -23.37 -7.67
C LYS A 86 -8.70 -24.18 -6.57
N HIS A 87 -7.36 -24.25 -6.56
CA HIS A 87 -6.59 -25.18 -5.73
C HIS A 87 -5.46 -24.54 -4.91
N GLU A 88 -5.14 -23.26 -5.08
CA GLU A 88 -4.03 -22.64 -4.32
C GLU A 88 -4.45 -22.30 -2.87
N PHE A 89 -5.75 -22.36 -2.57
CA PHE A 89 -6.37 -21.79 -1.37
C PHE A 89 -7.47 -22.70 -0.77
N GLU A 90 -7.39 -24.04 -0.92
CA GLU A 90 -8.48 -24.96 -0.53
C GLU A 90 -8.60 -25.24 0.99
N ASP A 91 -7.67 -24.73 1.83
CA ASP A 91 -7.80 -24.77 3.30
C ASP A 91 -7.36 -23.45 3.98
N GLU A 92 -8.07 -22.36 3.65
CA GLU A 92 -7.74 -21.00 4.12
C GLU A 92 -8.43 -20.59 5.42
N SER A 93 -9.30 -21.44 5.97
CA SER A 93 -10.14 -21.06 7.12
C SER A 93 -9.31 -20.66 8.35
N ASN A 94 -8.06 -21.12 8.40
CA ASN A 94 -7.09 -20.84 9.44
C ASN A 94 -5.81 -20.17 8.89
N LYS A 95 -5.94 -19.33 7.87
CA LYS A 95 -4.82 -18.58 7.28
C LYS A 95 -5.02 -17.08 7.37
N GLY A 96 -3.90 -16.37 7.51
CA GLY A 96 -3.86 -14.92 7.49
C GLY A 96 -2.65 -14.48 6.69
N TYR A 97 -2.78 -13.33 6.05
CA TYR A 97 -1.79 -12.86 5.09
C TYR A 97 -1.34 -11.45 5.44
N LEU A 98 -0.04 -11.23 5.35
CA LEU A 98 0.51 -9.92 5.05
C LEU A 98 0.67 -9.82 3.54
N TYR A 99 0.24 -8.72 2.95
CA TYR A 99 0.40 -8.48 1.53
C TYR A 99 1.13 -7.17 1.28
N PHE A 100 1.91 -7.19 0.21
CA PHE A 100 2.85 -6.14 -0.15
C PHE A 100 2.56 -5.69 -1.57
N ILE A 101 2.56 -4.38 -1.78
CA ILE A 101 2.49 -3.79 -3.12
C ILE A 101 3.83 -3.14 -3.41
N ILE A 102 4.46 -3.53 -4.51
CA ILE A 102 5.83 -3.15 -4.84
C ILE A 102 5.84 -2.59 -6.26
N ASP A 103 6.55 -1.48 -6.49
CA ASP A 103 6.96 -1.12 -7.85
C ASP A 103 8.30 -1.80 -8.15
N ASN A 104 8.32 -2.72 -9.11
CA ASN A 104 9.48 -3.54 -9.41
C ASN A 104 10.48 -2.86 -10.37
N THR A 105 10.12 -1.75 -11.04
CA THR A 105 11.09 -1.03 -11.89
C THR A 105 12.17 -0.33 -11.09
N LEU A 106 11.78 0.18 -9.91
CA LEU A 106 12.68 0.66 -8.88
C LEU A 106 12.15 0.07 -7.58
N PRO A 107 12.75 -1.02 -7.05
CA PRO A 107 12.11 -1.89 -6.06
C PRO A 107 11.81 -1.14 -4.76
N ILE A 108 10.60 -0.58 -4.73
CA ILE A 108 10.06 0.27 -3.67
C ILE A 108 8.78 -0.39 -3.15
N LEU A 109 8.70 -0.55 -1.84
CA LEU A 109 7.51 -0.99 -1.14
C LEU A 109 6.51 0.17 -1.04
N LEU A 110 5.43 0.07 -1.80
CA LEU A 110 4.36 1.06 -1.88
C LEU A 110 3.33 0.89 -0.78
N TYR A 111 2.96 -0.34 -0.43
CA TYR A 111 1.92 -0.60 0.58
C TYR A 111 2.16 -1.91 1.31
N VAL A 112 1.79 -1.94 2.59
CA VAL A 112 1.69 -3.13 3.43
C VAL A 112 0.27 -3.20 3.97
N GLY A 113 -0.32 -4.39 3.95
CA GLY A 113 -1.60 -4.61 4.61
C GLY A 113 -1.75 -6.01 5.20
N GLU A 114 -2.66 -6.19 6.16
CA GLU A 114 -3.05 -7.51 6.68
C GLU A 114 -4.43 -7.97 6.21
N THR A 115 -4.64 -9.27 6.19
CA THR A 115 -5.98 -9.86 6.16
C THR A 115 -6.07 -11.25 6.79
N LYS A 116 -7.16 -11.52 7.52
CA LYS A 116 -7.60 -12.88 7.90
C LYS A 116 -8.44 -13.61 6.85
N ARG A 117 -8.63 -13.00 5.69
CA ARG A 117 -9.34 -13.59 4.56
C ARG A 117 -8.32 -14.03 3.53
N THR A 118 -8.76 -14.79 2.53
CA THR A 118 -7.93 -14.99 1.34
C THR A 118 -7.60 -13.63 0.72
N ALA A 119 -6.41 -13.49 0.11
CA ALA A 119 -6.04 -12.26 -0.58
C ALA A 119 -7.10 -11.87 -1.63
N PHE A 120 -7.64 -12.85 -2.36
CA PHE A 120 -8.72 -12.67 -3.33
C PHE A 120 -9.99 -12.09 -2.68
N GLN A 121 -10.44 -12.65 -1.56
CA GLN A 121 -11.60 -12.17 -0.82
C GLN A 121 -11.39 -10.76 -0.28
N ARG A 122 -10.20 -10.45 0.25
CA ARG A 122 -9.89 -9.11 0.77
C ARG A 122 -9.94 -8.05 -0.32
N TRP A 123 -9.51 -8.40 -1.53
CA TRP A 123 -9.40 -7.51 -2.68
C TRP A 123 -10.57 -7.58 -3.65
N LYS A 124 -11.62 -8.39 -3.44
CA LYS A 124 -12.81 -8.42 -4.30
C LYS A 124 -13.67 -7.14 -4.21
N GLY A 125 -13.71 -6.50 -3.03
CA GLY A 125 -14.53 -5.32 -2.73
C GLY A 125 -13.82 -3.96 -2.89
N VAL A 126 -14.37 -2.94 -2.22
CA VAL A 126 -13.76 -1.60 -2.13
C VAL A 126 -12.50 -1.70 -1.28
N HIS A 127 -11.39 -1.20 -1.83
CA HIS A 127 -10.11 -1.23 -1.16
C HIS A 127 -9.32 0.02 -1.55
N ASP A 128 -9.14 0.96 -0.62
CA ASP A 128 -8.50 2.26 -0.88
C ASP A 128 -7.13 2.11 -1.58
N CYS A 129 -6.35 1.07 -1.25
CA CYS A 129 -5.07 0.79 -1.94
C CYS A 129 -5.18 0.66 -3.46
N LYS A 130 -6.32 0.20 -4.00
CA LYS A 130 -6.52 0.08 -5.45
C LYS A 130 -6.47 1.44 -6.14
N ASP A 131 -7.02 2.48 -5.51
CA ASP A 131 -7.03 3.82 -6.05
C ASP A 131 -5.61 4.42 -6.04
N TYR A 132 -4.86 4.20 -4.96
CA TYR A 132 -3.45 4.61 -4.90
C TYR A 132 -2.61 3.94 -6.00
N ILE A 133 -2.76 2.63 -6.21
CA ILE A 133 -2.07 1.89 -7.29
C ILE A 133 -2.45 2.46 -8.65
N ARG A 134 -3.75 2.66 -8.91
CA ARG A 134 -4.24 3.20 -10.17
C ARG A 134 -3.65 4.59 -10.44
N ASN A 135 -3.68 5.49 -9.47
CA ASN A 135 -3.20 6.86 -9.62
C ASN A 135 -1.68 6.90 -9.81
N TYR A 136 -0.95 6.05 -9.10
CA TYR A 136 0.49 5.87 -9.26
C TYR A 136 0.85 5.43 -10.68
N ILE A 137 0.21 4.37 -11.19
CA ILE A 137 0.42 3.88 -12.56
C ILE A 137 0.02 4.94 -13.60
N GLN A 138 -1.12 5.62 -13.40
CA GLN A 138 -1.60 6.66 -14.29
C GLN A 138 -0.59 7.81 -14.39
N LEU A 139 -0.04 8.27 -13.27
CA LEU A 139 0.95 9.34 -13.25
C LEU A 139 2.24 8.96 -14.00
N HIS A 140 2.71 7.71 -13.84
CA HIS A 140 3.85 7.18 -14.61
C HIS A 140 3.57 7.19 -16.11
N ARG A 141 2.38 6.75 -16.53
CA ARG A 141 1.97 6.73 -17.94
C ARG A 141 1.90 8.13 -18.54
N ILE A 142 1.35 9.11 -17.82
CA ILE A 142 1.29 10.52 -18.25
C ILE A 142 2.71 11.05 -18.53
N HIS A 143 3.66 10.74 -17.65
CA HIS A 143 5.05 11.19 -17.77
C HIS A 143 5.96 10.27 -18.60
N LYS A 144 5.38 9.24 -19.23
CA LYS A 144 6.09 8.22 -20.03
C LYS A 144 7.26 7.59 -19.26
N LEU A 145 7.01 7.23 -18.00
CA LEU A 145 7.96 6.53 -17.14
C LEU A 145 7.58 5.06 -17.00
N ASP A 146 8.58 4.20 -16.90
CA ASP A 146 8.37 2.78 -16.65
C ASP A 146 7.82 2.55 -15.23
N VAL A 147 6.85 1.64 -15.14
CA VAL A 147 6.22 1.25 -13.89
C VAL A 147 5.80 -0.21 -13.94
N ALA A 148 6.10 -0.97 -12.90
CA ALA A 148 5.76 -2.38 -12.81
C ALA A 148 5.26 -2.68 -11.40
N VAL A 149 4.00 -2.32 -11.13
CA VAL A 149 3.40 -2.64 -9.84
C VAL A 149 3.09 -4.13 -9.78
N VAL A 150 3.52 -4.79 -8.72
CA VAL A 150 3.29 -6.20 -8.41
C VAL A 150 2.78 -6.34 -6.97
N SER A 151 2.23 -7.50 -6.65
CA SER A 151 1.84 -7.89 -5.29
C SER A 151 2.65 -9.08 -4.81
N ALA A 152 2.94 -9.16 -3.52
CA ALA A 152 3.54 -10.32 -2.87
C ALA A 152 2.81 -10.65 -1.57
N PHE A 153 2.85 -11.91 -1.14
CA PHE A 153 2.11 -12.39 0.03
C PHE A 153 3.00 -13.19 0.97
N TRP A 154 2.86 -12.93 2.26
CA TRP A 154 3.44 -13.73 3.34
C TRP A 154 2.31 -14.38 4.13
N GLU A 155 2.35 -15.71 4.21
CA GLU A 155 1.35 -16.51 4.91
C GLU A 155 1.69 -16.64 6.40
N HIS A 156 0.69 -16.49 7.26
CA HIS A 156 0.79 -16.66 8.70
C HIS A 156 -0.24 -17.68 9.20
N ILE A 157 0.24 -18.70 9.90
CA ILE A 157 -0.54 -19.81 10.42
C ILE A 157 -0.10 -20.09 11.88
N PRO A 158 -1.03 -20.17 12.86
CA PRO A 158 -2.45 -19.81 12.75
C PRO A 158 -2.62 -18.28 12.62
N PRO A 159 -3.78 -17.78 12.16
CA PRO A 159 -3.99 -16.37 11.91
C PRO A 159 -4.37 -15.68 13.22
N ASP A 160 -3.39 -15.23 13.99
CA ASP A 160 -3.67 -14.27 15.06
C ASP A 160 -3.77 -12.86 14.46
N LYS A 161 -4.92 -12.21 14.66
CA LYS A 161 -5.16 -10.85 14.14
C LYS A 161 -4.23 -9.86 14.80
N LYS A 162 -3.98 -10.05 16.09
CA LYS A 162 -3.17 -9.14 16.89
C LYS A 162 -1.74 -9.17 16.36
N VAL A 163 -1.19 -10.37 16.17
CA VAL A 163 0.16 -10.58 15.60
C VAL A 163 0.25 -9.99 14.19
N LEU A 164 -0.73 -10.25 13.32
CA LEU A 164 -0.76 -9.68 11.97
C LEU A 164 -0.77 -8.14 11.96
N LEU A 165 -1.58 -7.52 12.82
CA LEU A 165 -1.64 -6.05 12.95
C LEU A 165 -0.34 -5.48 13.52
N GLU A 166 0.27 -6.14 14.51
CA GLU A 166 1.56 -5.75 15.07
C GLU A 166 2.66 -5.82 14.00
N TRP A 167 2.74 -6.92 13.26
CA TRP A 167 3.70 -7.10 12.17
C TRP A 167 3.46 -6.14 11.01
N GLU A 168 2.20 -5.91 10.62
CA GLU A 168 1.82 -4.90 9.63
C GLU A 168 2.36 -3.53 10.05
N GLN A 169 2.09 -3.11 11.29
CA GLN A 169 2.53 -1.82 11.81
C GLN A 169 4.06 -1.69 11.85
N GLU A 170 4.76 -2.72 12.33
CA GLU A 170 6.22 -2.75 12.35
C GLU A 170 6.82 -2.66 10.95
N LEU A 171 6.29 -3.40 9.98
CA LEU A 171 6.74 -3.36 8.59
C LEU A 171 6.46 -2.01 7.93
N ILE A 172 5.29 -1.43 8.18
CA ILE A 172 4.94 -0.08 7.71
C ILE A 172 5.96 0.93 8.20
N LEU A 173 6.29 0.91 9.50
CA LEU A 173 7.22 1.87 10.10
C LEU A 173 8.68 1.63 9.68
N LYS A 174 9.09 0.36 9.59
CA LYS A 174 10.44 -0.06 9.17
C LYS A 174 10.75 0.39 7.74
N TYR A 175 9.88 0.04 6.79
CA TYR A 175 10.09 0.36 5.38
C TYR A 175 9.53 1.72 4.96
N ARG A 176 8.75 2.37 5.85
CA ARG A 176 7.98 3.58 5.55
C ARG A 176 7.19 3.41 4.26
N SER A 177 6.30 2.42 4.20
CA SER A 177 5.53 2.14 2.99
C SER A 177 4.67 3.34 2.57
N VAL A 178 4.73 3.64 1.28
CA VAL A 178 4.34 4.96 0.76
C VAL A 178 2.85 5.30 0.90
N PHE A 179 1.97 4.33 0.65
CA PHE A 179 0.53 4.49 0.64
C PHE A 179 -0.13 4.22 1.99
N ASN A 180 0.64 3.79 2.99
CA ASN A 180 0.18 3.68 4.36
C ASN A 180 0.16 5.07 5.01
N LYS A 181 -0.96 5.43 5.64
CA LYS A 181 -1.22 6.80 6.14
C LYS A 181 -0.20 7.23 7.20
N GLU A 182 0.29 6.27 7.96
CA GLU A 182 1.34 6.37 8.97
C GLU A 182 2.62 7.01 8.42
N CYS A 183 2.86 6.86 7.12
CA CYS A 183 4.08 7.29 6.44
C CYS A 183 3.94 8.60 5.68
N TYR A 184 2.76 9.22 5.65
CA TYR A 184 2.52 10.46 4.90
C TYR A 184 3.39 11.63 5.37
N LYS A 185 3.77 11.66 6.65
CA LYS A 185 4.72 12.68 7.16
C LYS A 185 6.11 12.59 6.53
N PHE A 186 6.52 11.43 6.02
CA PHE A 186 7.83 11.22 5.40
C PHE A 186 7.81 11.44 3.88
N TRP A 187 6.70 11.09 3.23
CA TRP A 187 6.61 11.04 1.76
C TRP A 187 5.61 12.03 1.16
N ALA A 188 4.95 12.84 1.98
CA ALA A 188 3.72 13.55 1.66
C ALA A 188 2.58 12.59 1.25
N ARG A 189 1.43 13.14 0.86
CA ARG A 189 0.30 12.39 0.30
C ARG A 189 0.20 12.67 -1.21
N PRO A 190 1.00 11.99 -2.06
CA PRO A 190 1.08 12.31 -3.48
C PRO A 190 -0.18 11.94 -4.27
N PHE A 191 -1.01 11.02 -3.77
CA PHE A 191 -2.22 10.58 -4.45
C PHE A 191 -3.43 10.72 -3.51
N GLY A 192 -4.49 11.40 -3.96
CA GLY A 192 -5.75 11.56 -3.24
C GLY A 192 -6.82 10.57 -3.72
N LYS A 193 -7.97 10.54 -3.04
CA LYS A 193 -9.16 9.78 -3.51
C LYS A 193 -9.75 10.36 -4.81
N GLU A 194 -9.60 11.66 -5.01
CA GLU A 194 -9.90 12.33 -6.28
C GLU A 194 -8.59 12.69 -6.98
N TRP A 195 -8.06 11.77 -7.78
CA TRP A 195 -7.04 12.08 -8.77
C TRP A 195 -7.75 12.22 -10.11
N LYS A 196 -7.79 13.43 -10.66
CA LYS A 196 -8.42 13.72 -11.95
C LYS A 196 -7.37 13.68 -13.04
#